data_AF-A0A1V1UGE4-F1
#
_entry.id   AF-A0A1V1UGE4-F1
#
_cell.length_a   1.000
_cell.length_b   1.000
_cell.length_c   1.000
_cell.angle_alpha   90.00
_cell.angle_beta   90.00
_cell.angle_gamma   90.00
#
_symmetry.space_group_name_H-M   'P 1'
#
loop_
_entity.id
_entity.type
_entity.pdbx_description
1 polymer ?
#
loop_
_entity_poly.entity_id
_entity_poly.type
_entity_poly.pdbx_seq_one_letter_code
_entity_poly.pdbx_strand_id
1 'polypeptide(L)'
;MMSPLDAINANPPNVWITYFDGFDPSTWGFVGFDTDGKRKSFLRRSQAGVLVVIAGSPQAKPEEKHQIIGVLQCSHEIGVDRDYMPSAAFADKESNPRSRGSWANAVRVVRAWEVSEDSRMHIRDFASETYTGKNGQHIGSQGSPLSISEAKRLLTMNLRETEVFNCPPISGTNFAPAVDVLRPSRPGPTSQSPTEHREAEGPCHVYVLALSGKPGIFLNDPSARGKIIKAGFSKAPEDRREAHNRHIPVGPFQWNVLKSTEAEGRTAFPGSIQGKAAEAALIAVLDRDGRSLGREFFLAEDGVIEDAWTAAKKAGDEA
;
A
#
# COMPACT_ATOMS: atom_id res chain seq x y z
N MET A 1 16.55 -9.03 -1.05
CA MET A 1 15.74 -9.85 -1.98
C MET A 1 16.55 -10.06 -3.25
N MET A 2 16.56 -11.27 -3.82
CA MET A 2 17.26 -11.55 -5.07
C MET A 2 16.64 -10.77 -6.24
N SER A 3 17.46 -10.24 -7.15
CA SER A 3 16.93 -9.59 -8.36
C SER A 3 16.37 -10.63 -9.34
N PRO A 4 15.47 -10.27 -10.27
CA PRO A 4 14.92 -11.23 -11.23
C PRO A 4 16.00 -11.91 -12.09
N LEU A 5 17.00 -11.16 -12.56
CA LEU A 5 18.10 -11.73 -13.35
C LEU A 5 18.99 -12.64 -12.50
N ASP A 6 19.22 -12.32 -11.22
CA ASP A 6 19.95 -13.22 -10.32
C ASP A 6 19.16 -14.51 -10.08
N ALA A 7 17.83 -14.44 -9.95
CA ALA A 7 16.97 -15.60 -9.78
C ALA A 7 17.03 -16.55 -10.98
N ILE A 8 17.04 -15.99 -12.20
CA ILE A 8 17.16 -16.78 -13.45
C ILE A 8 18.55 -17.41 -13.57
N ASN A 9 19.62 -16.68 -13.20
CA ASN A 9 21.00 -17.13 -13.42
C ASN A 9 21.60 -17.92 -12.24
N ALA A 10 20.90 -18.02 -11.12
CA ALA A 10 21.32 -18.83 -9.97
C ALA A 10 21.44 -20.33 -10.33
N ASN A 11 22.23 -21.08 -9.54
CA ASN A 11 22.39 -22.51 -9.70
C ASN A 11 22.16 -23.25 -8.36
N PRO A 12 21.04 -23.96 -8.18
CA PRO A 12 19.90 -24.05 -9.09
C PRO A 12 19.17 -22.70 -9.23
N PRO A 13 18.43 -22.46 -10.34
CA PRO A 13 17.69 -21.22 -10.52
C PRO A 13 16.60 -21.09 -9.45
N ASN A 14 16.36 -19.86 -9.00
CA ASN A 14 15.29 -19.53 -8.08
C ASN A 14 14.02 -19.15 -8.86
N VAL A 15 13.62 -20.01 -9.80
CA VAL A 15 12.49 -19.82 -10.69
C VAL A 15 11.59 -21.04 -10.64
N TRP A 16 10.30 -20.81 -10.47
CA TRP A 16 9.27 -21.82 -10.28
C TRP A 16 8.17 -21.64 -11.30
N ILE A 17 7.38 -22.70 -11.52
CA ILE A 17 6.18 -22.65 -12.35
C ILE A 17 4.96 -23.17 -11.58
N THR A 18 3.80 -22.57 -11.80
CA THR A 18 2.48 -23.01 -11.29
C THR A 18 1.36 -22.66 -12.26
N TYR A 19 0.13 -23.07 -11.95
CA TYR A 19 -1.08 -22.77 -12.74
C TYR A 19 -2.02 -21.81 -12.05
N PHE A 20 -2.50 -20.78 -12.76
CA PHE A 20 -3.64 -19.95 -12.36
C PHE A 20 -4.76 -20.01 -13.42
N ASP A 21 -5.99 -19.73 -13.00
CA ASP A 21 -7.17 -19.62 -13.89
C ASP A 21 -7.21 -18.28 -14.66
N GLY A 22 -6.39 -17.32 -14.26
CA GLY A 22 -6.18 -16.02 -14.90
C GLY A 22 -5.00 -15.29 -14.27
N PHE A 23 -4.58 -14.18 -14.87
CA PHE A 23 -3.45 -13.38 -14.39
C PHE A 23 -3.87 -11.92 -14.16
N ASP A 24 -4.28 -11.64 -12.93
CA ASP A 24 -4.57 -10.28 -12.46
C ASP A 24 -3.96 -10.04 -11.07
N PRO A 25 -2.67 -9.69 -11.00
CA PRO A 25 -1.98 -9.45 -9.74
C PRO A 25 -2.48 -8.19 -9.00
N SER A 26 -3.27 -7.32 -9.63
CA SER A 26 -3.88 -6.14 -8.99
C SER A 26 -5.03 -6.53 -8.03
N THR A 27 -5.68 -7.67 -8.31
CA THR A 27 -6.71 -8.27 -7.44
C THR A 27 -6.22 -9.53 -6.73
N TRP A 28 -5.13 -10.14 -7.20
CA TRP A 28 -4.53 -11.36 -6.66
C TRP A 28 -3.02 -11.19 -6.37
N GLY A 29 -2.68 -10.38 -5.35
CA GLY A 29 -1.31 -9.96 -5.03
C GLY A 29 -0.44 -11.00 -4.28
N PHE A 30 -0.68 -12.30 -4.45
CA PHE A 30 0.01 -13.36 -3.72
C PHE A 30 0.07 -14.67 -4.51
N VAL A 31 0.99 -15.56 -4.08
CA VAL A 31 0.96 -16.98 -4.43
C VAL A 31 0.29 -17.74 -3.30
N GLY A 32 -0.84 -18.37 -3.59
CA GLY A 32 -1.68 -19.05 -2.59
C GLY A 32 -1.50 -20.56 -2.56
N PHE A 33 -1.64 -21.13 -1.36
CA PHE A 33 -1.52 -22.57 -1.11
C PHE A 33 -2.69 -23.08 -0.26
N ASP A 34 -3.23 -24.25 -0.61
CA ASP A 34 -4.38 -24.84 0.13
C ASP A 34 -4.04 -25.17 1.58
N THR A 35 -2.78 -25.54 1.84
CA THR A 35 -2.33 -25.90 3.18
C THR A 35 -1.02 -25.18 3.52
N ASP A 36 -0.86 -24.86 4.80
CA ASP A 36 0.37 -24.26 5.30
C ASP A 36 1.60 -25.16 5.08
N GLY A 37 1.42 -26.49 5.08
CA GLY A 37 2.49 -27.45 4.77
C GLY A 37 3.04 -27.28 3.35
N LYS A 38 2.16 -27.05 2.36
CA LYS A 38 2.57 -26.76 0.97
C LYS A 38 3.33 -25.43 0.89
N ARG A 39 2.82 -24.37 1.53
CA ARG A 39 3.49 -23.06 1.61
C ARG A 39 4.89 -23.17 2.24
N LYS A 40 5.01 -23.86 3.37
CA LYS A 40 6.30 -24.11 4.04
C LYS A 40 7.26 -24.91 3.17
N SER A 41 6.76 -25.87 2.39
CA SER A 41 7.57 -26.64 1.43
C SER A 41 8.11 -25.77 0.30
N PHE A 42 7.29 -24.84 -0.23
CA PHE A 42 7.74 -23.84 -1.20
C PHE A 42 8.84 -22.96 -0.61
N LEU A 43 8.56 -22.30 0.53
CA LEU A 43 9.50 -21.37 1.17
C LEU A 43 10.85 -22.00 1.55
N ARG A 44 10.87 -23.29 1.93
CA ARG A 44 12.12 -24.02 2.25
C ARG A 44 12.96 -24.32 1.01
N ARG A 45 12.34 -24.41 -0.16
CA ARG A 45 12.99 -24.80 -1.43
C ARG A 45 13.24 -23.60 -2.37
N SER A 46 12.78 -22.41 -2.00
CA SER A 46 13.02 -21.16 -2.72
C SER A 46 13.74 -20.15 -1.82
N GLN A 47 14.06 -18.98 -2.38
CA GLN A 47 14.60 -17.84 -1.62
C GLN A 47 13.84 -16.56 -1.94
N ALA A 48 13.89 -15.58 -1.03
CA ALA A 48 13.23 -14.29 -1.22
C ALA A 48 13.68 -13.62 -2.54
N GLY A 49 12.73 -13.24 -3.38
CA GLY A 49 12.96 -12.80 -4.75
C GLY A 49 12.74 -13.90 -5.79
N VAL A 50 12.23 -15.07 -5.38
CA VAL A 50 11.82 -16.16 -6.27
C VAL A 50 10.86 -15.64 -7.34
N LEU A 51 11.13 -16.05 -8.58
CA LEU A 51 10.22 -15.82 -9.69
C LEU A 51 9.27 -17.01 -9.82
N VAL A 52 7.98 -16.74 -9.94
CA VAL A 52 6.94 -17.75 -10.16
C VAL A 52 6.30 -17.45 -11.50
N VAL A 53 6.63 -18.29 -12.48
CA VAL A 53 6.04 -18.29 -13.82
C VAL A 53 4.64 -18.88 -13.73
N ILE A 54 3.67 -18.19 -14.32
CA ILE A 54 2.26 -18.57 -14.30
C ILE A 54 1.89 -19.11 -15.67
N ALA A 55 1.48 -20.38 -15.69
CA ALA A 55 0.82 -20.97 -16.83
C ALA A 55 -0.71 -20.93 -16.64
N GLY A 56 -1.47 -20.74 -17.72
CA GLY A 56 -2.92 -20.86 -17.66
C GLY A 56 -3.34 -22.30 -17.35
N SER A 57 -4.22 -22.46 -16.38
CA SER A 57 -4.76 -23.76 -15.98
C SER A 57 -5.65 -24.37 -17.07
N PRO A 58 -6.07 -25.64 -16.94
CA PRO A 58 -7.10 -26.22 -17.81
C PRO A 58 -8.44 -25.47 -17.82
N GLN A 59 -8.72 -24.67 -16.79
CA GLN A 59 -9.95 -23.88 -16.59
C GLN A 59 -9.78 -22.40 -16.95
N ALA A 60 -8.56 -21.98 -17.30
CA ALA A 60 -8.31 -20.63 -17.80
C ALA A 60 -9.05 -20.37 -19.12
N LYS A 61 -9.09 -19.09 -19.53
CA LYS A 61 -9.69 -18.70 -20.82
C LYS A 61 -9.05 -19.48 -21.98
N PRO A 62 -9.78 -19.77 -23.07
CA PRO A 62 -9.27 -20.58 -24.17
C PRO A 62 -7.90 -20.14 -24.72
N GLU A 63 -7.66 -18.84 -24.80
CA GLU A 63 -6.43 -18.20 -25.28
C GLU A 63 -5.27 -18.20 -24.27
N GLU A 64 -5.55 -18.46 -22.99
CA GLU A 64 -4.56 -18.51 -21.91
C GLU A 64 -4.24 -19.96 -21.50
N LYS A 65 -5.12 -20.90 -21.84
CA LYS A 65 -5.01 -22.30 -21.44
C LYS A 65 -3.67 -22.90 -21.85
N HIS A 66 -2.92 -23.35 -20.84
CA HIS A 66 -1.58 -23.92 -20.98
C HIS A 66 -0.53 -22.99 -21.58
N GLN A 67 -0.82 -21.70 -21.74
CA GLN A 67 0.13 -20.68 -22.15
C GLN A 67 0.83 -20.09 -20.92
N ILE A 68 2.08 -19.67 -21.06
CA ILE A 68 2.72 -18.81 -20.06
C ILE A 68 2.12 -17.41 -20.18
N ILE A 69 1.43 -16.97 -19.13
CA ILE A 69 0.63 -15.73 -19.14
C ILE A 69 1.23 -14.63 -18.28
N GLY A 70 2.11 -14.97 -17.34
CA GLY A 70 2.74 -13.99 -16.48
C GLY A 70 3.84 -14.53 -15.59
N VAL A 71 4.46 -13.62 -14.85
CA VAL A 71 5.54 -13.90 -13.91
C VAL A 71 5.32 -13.06 -12.66
N LEU A 72 5.52 -13.65 -11.49
CA LEU A 72 5.42 -12.98 -10.20
C LEU A 72 6.78 -13.02 -9.50
N GLN A 73 7.19 -11.93 -8.85
CA GLN A 73 8.32 -11.92 -7.91
C GLN A 73 7.79 -11.92 -6.48
N CYS A 74 8.19 -12.91 -5.68
CA CYS A 74 7.67 -13.09 -4.32
C CYS A 74 8.69 -12.71 -3.23
N SER A 75 8.24 -12.09 -2.15
CA SER A 75 9.13 -11.59 -1.08
C SER A 75 9.51 -12.61 0.00
N HIS A 76 8.80 -13.74 0.07
CA HIS A 76 8.77 -14.66 1.21
C HIS A 76 8.07 -14.13 2.48
N GLU A 77 7.49 -12.93 2.45
CA GLU A 77 6.56 -12.51 3.50
C GLU A 77 5.29 -13.38 3.44
N ILE A 78 4.87 -13.90 4.59
CA ILE A 78 3.71 -14.77 4.70
C ILE A 78 2.51 -14.02 5.25
N GLY A 79 1.32 -14.44 4.83
CA GLY A 79 0.06 -13.94 5.36
C GLY A 79 -1.09 -14.87 4.98
N VAL A 80 -2.30 -14.36 5.00
CA VAL A 80 -3.47 -15.03 4.43
C VAL A 80 -3.94 -14.28 3.19
N ASP A 81 -4.74 -14.95 2.36
CA ASP A 81 -5.29 -14.41 1.12
C ASP A 81 -5.89 -13.01 1.26
N ARG A 82 -6.73 -12.77 2.28
CA ARG A 82 -7.35 -11.45 2.56
C ARG A 82 -6.36 -10.31 2.83
N ASP A 83 -5.10 -10.61 3.18
CA ASP A 83 -4.09 -9.58 3.43
C ASP A 83 -3.53 -9.02 2.10
N TYR A 84 -3.70 -9.77 1.01
CA TYR A 84 -3.09 -9.51 -0.30
C TYR A 84 -4.10 -9.49 -1.46
N MET A 85 -5.37 -9.23 -1.16
CA MET A 85 -6.40 -8.97 -2.17
C MET A 85 -7.36 -7.86 -1.71
N PRO A 86 -7.97 -7.11 -2.65
CA PRO A 86 -9.05 -6.19 -2.32
C PRO A 86 -10.25 -6.92 -1.69
N SER A 87 -10.95 -6.26 -0.76
CA SER A 87 -12.12 -6.85 -0.08
C SER A 87 -13.21 -7.34 -1.06
N ALA A 88 -13.41 -6.63 -2.18
CA ALA A 88 -14.35 -7.04 -3.22
C ALA A 88 -13.92 -8.36 -3.89
N ALA A 89 -12.64 -8.48 -4.29
CA ALA A 89 -12.10 -9.70 -4.88
C ALA A 89 -12.13 -10.89 -3.91
N PHE A 90 -11.92 -10.65 -2.61
CA PHE A 90 -12.08 -11.67 -1.57
C PHE A 90 -13.53 -12.14 -1.47
N ALA A 91 -14.50 -11.22 -1.46
CA ALA A 91 -15.91 -11.56 -1.42
C ALA A 91 -16.32 -12.39 -2.65
N ASP A 92 -15.84 -12.02 -3.85
CA ASP A 92 -16.08 -12.76 -5.09
C ASP A 92 -15.50 -14.18 -5.02
N LYS A 93 -14.23 -14.32 -4.57
CA LYS A 93 -13.58 -15.61 -4.34
C LYS A 93 -14.39 -16.50 -3.39
N GLU A 94 -14.86 -15.95 -2.28
CA GLU A 94 -15.61 -16.70 -1.26
C GLU A 94 -17.07 -16.97 -1.70
N SER A 95 -17.62 -16.20 -2.62
CA SER A 95 -18.94 -16.49 -3.21
C SER A 95 -18.88 -17.68 -4.16
N ASN A 96 -17.75 -17.90 -4.84
CA ASN A 96 -17.57 -18.96 -5.83
C ASN A 96 -17.27 -20.33 -5.17
N PRO A 97 -18.11 -21.35 -5.34
CA PRO A 97 -17.92 -22.67 -4.74
C PRO A 97 -16.60 -23.37 -5.11
N ARG A 98 -15.98 -23.02 -6.24
CA ARG A 98 -14.72 -23.64 -6.70
C ARG A 98 -13.49 -23.08 -5.99
N SER A 99 -13.55 -21.86 -5.48
CA SER A 99 -12.42 -21.13 -4.89
C SER A 99 -12.60 -20.81 -3.41
N ARG A 100 -13.82 -20.92 -2.88
CA ARG A 100 -14.15 -20.71 -1.47
C ARG A 100 -13.19 -21.48 -0.55
N GLY A 101 -12.53 -20.76 0.35
CA GLY A 101 -11.57 -21.32 1.32
C GLY A 101 -10.29 -21.91 0.71
N SER A 102 -10.16 -21.94 -0.62
CA SER A 102 -8.98 -22.49 -1.30
C SER A 102 -7.86 -21.46 -1.34
N TRP A 103 -6.62 -21.93 -1.40
CA TRP A 103 -5.41 -21.10 -1.52
C TRP A 103 -5.21 -20.03 -0.43
N ALA A 104 -5.82 -20.19 0.75
CA ALA A 104 -5.83 -19.17 1.79
C ALA A 104 -4.45 -18.87 2.41
N ASN A 105 -3.47 -19.79 2.29
CA ASN A 105 -2.13 -19.58 2.83
C ASN A 105 -1.28 -18.83 1.81
N ALA A 106 -0.95 -17.58 2.07
CA ALA A 106 -0.36 -16.70 1.07
C ALA A 106 1.13 -16.45 1.29
N VAL A 107 1.83 -16.22 0.18
CA VAL A 107 3.15 -15.60 0.09
C VAL A 107 3.04 -14.34 -0.76
N ARG A 108 3.46 -13.21 -0.22
CA ARG A 108 3.31 -11.89 -0.85
C ARG A 108 4.07 -11.77 -2.16
N VAL A 109 3.39 -11.26 -3.19
CA VAL A 109 3.99 -10.80 -4.44
C VAL A 109 4.36 -9.32 -4.30
N VAL A 110 5.51 -8.93 -4.86
CA VAL A 110 6.00 -7.54 -4.80
C VAL A 110 6.17 -6.88 -6.17
N ARG A 111 6.30 -7.69 -7.23
CA ARG A 111 6.33 -7.24 -8.64
C ARG A 111 5.71 -8.32 -9.50
N ALA A 112 5.11 -7.94 -10.62
CA ALA A 112 4.52 -8.87 -11.56
C ALA A 112 4.71 -8.38 -12.99
N TRP A 113 4.78 -9.32 -13.93
CA TRP A 113 4.88 -9.04 -15.35
C TRP A 113 3.90 -9.90 -16.14
N GLU A 114 3.18 -9.25 -17.04
CA GLU A 114 2.34 -9.91 -18.01
C GLU A 114 3.16 -10.28 -19.26
N VAL A 115 2.86 -11.43 -19.87
CA VAL A 115 3.45 -11.85 -21.15
C VAL A 115 2.57 -11.38 -22.30
N SER A 116 3.16 -10.73 -23.31
CA SER A 116 2.40 -10.29 -24.50
C SER A 116 1.81 -11.49 -25.23
N GLU A 117 0.61 -11.35 -25.80
CA GLU A 117 -0.09 -12.44 -26.50
C GLU A 117 0.80 -13.11 -27.57
N ASP A 118 1.47 -12.33 -28.41
CA ASP A 118 2.36 -12.83 -29.48
C ASP A 118 3.63 -13.53 -28.97
N SER A 119 3.95 -13.38 -27.69
CA SER A 119 5.13 -13.96 -27.04
C SER A 119 4.77 -15.14 -26.13
N ARG A 120 3.48 -15.47 -26.00
CA ARG A 120 3.04 -16.59 -25.17
C ARG A 120 3.62 -17.88 -25.71
N MET A 121 4.19 -18.67 -24.80
CA MET A 121 4.73 -19.99 -25.09
C MET A 121 3.87 -21.03 -24.40
N HIS A 122 3.59 -22.14 -25.07
CA HIS A 122 2.89 -23.23 -24.45
C HIS A 122 3.79 -23.88 -23.38
N ILE A 123 3.21 -24.32 -22.26
CA ILE A 123 3.96 -24.85 -21.11
C ILE A 123 4.85 -26.04 -21.48
N ARG A 124 4.46 -26.87 -22.46
CA ARG A 124 5.30 -27.98 -22.97
C ARG A 124 6.59 -27.52 -23.61
N ASP A 125 6.57 -26.36 -24.26
CA ASP A 125 7.74 -25.81 -24.95
C ASP A 125 8.60 -24.98 -24.00
N PHE A 126 7.94 -24.31 -23.05
CA PHE A 126 8.60 -23.49 -22.03
C PHE A 126 9.27 -24.35 -20.95
N ALA A 127 8.53 -25.29 -20.39
CA ALA A 127 8.94 -26.15 -19.28
C ALA A 127 9.07 -27.61 -19.77
N SER A 128 9.86 -27.84 -20.83
CA SER A 128 9.97 -29.16 -21.47
C SER A 128 10.58 -30.26 -20.58
N GLU A 129 11.36 -29.90 -19.58
CA GLU A 129 12.03 -30.82 -18.63
C GLU A 129 11.18 -30.99 -17.36
N THR A 130 10.59 -29.89 -16.88
CA THR A 130 9.75 -29.85 -15.69
C THR A 130 8.35 -30.38 -15.97
N TYR A 131 7.72 -30.05 -17.10
CA TYR A 131 6.39 -30.51 -17.46
C TYR A 131 6.44 -31.79 -18.30
N THR A 132 6.31 -32.94 -17.63
CA THR A 132 6.30 -34.26 -18.27
C THR A 132 4.91 -34.75 -18.67
N GLY A 133 3.89 -33.86 -18.60
CA GLY A 133 2.49 -34.17 -18.85
C GLY A 133 1.79 -34.98 -17.74
N LYS A 134 2.54 -35.72 -16.92
CA LYS A 134 2.00 -36.52 -15.80
C LYS A 134 2.02 -35.79 -14.45
N ASN A 135 2.77 -34.70 -14.35
CA ASN A 135 2.95 -33.95 -13.11
C ASN A 135 2.20 -32.61 -13.07
N GLY A 136 1.25 -32.37 -13.99
CA GLY A 136 0.46 -31.14 -14.02
C GLY A 136 -0.28 -30.87 -12.70
N GLN A 137 -0.82 -31.91 -12.05
CA GLN A 137 -1.46 -31.78 -10.73
C GLN A 137 -0.46 -31.37 -9.63
N HIS A 138 0.79 -31.85 -9.72
CA HIS A 138 1.84 -31.46 -8.78
C HIS A 138 2.19 -29.97 -8.99
N ILE A 139 2.41 -29.55 -10.23
CA ILE A 139 2.68 -28.16 -10.59
C ILE A 139 1.56 -27.24 -10.09
N GLY A 140 0.28 -27.59 -10.32
CA GLY A 140 -0.84 -26.76 -9.88
C GLY A 140 -1.06 -26.71 -8.37
N SER A 141 -0.63 -27.74 -7.63
CA SER A 141 -0.90 -27.82 -6.18
C SER A 141 0.19 -27.21 -5.30
N GLN A 142 1.44 -27.20 -5.74
CA GLN A 142 2.58 -26.73 -4.92
C GLN A 142 3.67 -26.02 -5.74
N GLY A 143 3.49 -25.85 -7.03
CA GLY A 143 4.52 -25.37 -7.96
C GLY A 143 5.63 -26.39 -8.18
N SER A 144 6.52 -26.10 -9.13
CA SER A 144 7.74 -26.87 -9.36
C SER A 144 8.91 -25.96 -9.71
N PRO A 145 10.13 -26.22 -9.20
CA PRO A 145 11.31 -25.49 -9.62
C PRO A 145 11.61 -25.83 -11.09
N LEU A 146 12.04 -24.82 -11.85
CA LEU A 146 12.49 -24.99 -13.23
C LEU A 146 13.98 -25.36 -13.28
N SER A 147 14.38 -25.98 -14.39
CA SER A 147 15.79 -26.10 -14.76
C SER A 147 16.37 -24.76 -15.22
N ILE A 148 17.70 -24.67 -15.31
CA ILE A 148 18.38 -23.44 -15.77
C ILE A 148 18.07 -23.11 -17.23
N SER A 149 17.88 -24.13 -18.09
CA SER A 149 17.51 -23.98 -19.50
C SER A 149 16.11 -23.38 -19.61
N GLU A 150 15.14 -23.91 -18.86
CA GLU A 150 13.76 -23.42 -18.81
C GLU A 150 13.66 -22.02 -18.21
N ALA A 151 14.37 -21.75 -17.11
CA ALA A 151 14.41 -20.42 -16.50
C ALA A 151 14.94 -19.36 -17.49
N LYS A 152 15.95 -19.70 -18.30
CA LYS A 152 16.49 -18.80 -19.33
C LYS A 152 15.54 -18.55 -20.50
N ARG A 153 14.58 -19.44 -20.79
CA ARG A 153 13.54 -19.18 -21.80
C ARG A 153 12.66 -17.99 -21.42
N LEU A 154 12.57 -17.65 -20.14
CA LEU A 154 11.86 -16.44 -19.74
C LEU A 154 12.46 -15.18 -20.38
N LEU A 155 13.78 -15.16 -20.62
CA LEU A 155 14.48 -14.03 -21.21
C LEU A 155 14.15 -13.81 -22.69
N THR A 156 13.55 -14.80 -23.37
CA THR A 156 13.14 -14.70 -24.78
C THR A 156 11.74 -14.14 -24.94
N MET A 157 11.02 -13.88 -23.85
CA MET A 157 9.65 -13.39 -23.87
C MET A 157 9.58 -11.87 -23.87
N ASN A 158 8.49 -11.31 -24.40
CA ASN A 158 8.12 -9.92 -24.21
C ASN A 158 7.23 -9.77 -22.99
N LEU A 159 7.67 -8.94 -22.05
CA LEU A 159 7.03 -8.72 -20.76
C LEU A 159 6.64 -7.26 -20.59
N ARG A 160 5.57 -7.02 -19.84
CA ARG A 160 5.20 -5.70 -19.34
C ARG A 160 5.00 -5.79 -17.84
N GLU A 161 5.67 -4.95 -17.07
CA GLU A 161 5.43 -4.88 -15.63
C GLU A 161 4.00 -4.37 -15.38
N THR A 162 3.27 -5.03 -14.49
CA THR A 162 1.87 -4.74 -14.16
C THR A 162 1.70 -4.47 -12.66
N GLU A 163 0.59 -3.84 -12.29
CA GLU A 163 0.30 -3.47 -10.91
C GLU A 163 0.09 -4.71 -10.04
N VAL A 164 0.53 -4.61 -8.78
CA VAL A 164 0.33 -5.63 -7.76
C VAL A 164 -0.44 -4.99 -6.61
N PHE A 165 -1.43 -5.69 -6.08
CA PHE A 165 -2.18 -5.22 -4.92
C PHE A 165 -1.25 -4.81 -3.76
N ASN A 166 -1.55 -3.68 -3.10
CA ASN A 166 -0.75 -3.14 -1.99
C ASN A 166 0.74 -2.91 -2.31
N CYS A 167 1.07 -2.66 -3.58
CA CYS A 167 2.38 -2.19 -4.01
C CYS A 167 2.29 -0.78 -4.62
N PRO A 168 3.38 0.00 -4.67
CA PRO A 168 3.38 1.30 -5.31
C PRO A 168 2.89 1.20 -6.77
N PRO A 169 2.09 2.17 -7.24
CA PRO A 169 1.61 2.18 -8.62
C PRO A 169 2.78 2.33 -9.58
N ILE A 170 2.67 1.69 -10.74
CA ILE A 170 3.65 1.77 -11.82
C ILE A 170 3.10 2.65 -12.95
N SER A 171 3.93 3.50 -13.54
CA SER A 171 3.50 4.41 -14.61
C SER A 171 3.86 3.85 -15.99
N GLY A 172 2.86 3.71 -16.86
CA GLY A 172 3.02 3.65 -18.32
C GLY A 172 4.05 2.64 -18.84
N THR A 173 3.90 1.36 -18.48
CA THR A 173 4.79 0.29 -18.94
C THR A 173 4.34 -0.25 -20.31
N ASN A 174 5.29 -0.49 -21.21
CA ASN A 174 5.07 -1.14 -22.50
C ASN A 174 5.67 -2.55 -22.50
N PHE A 175 5.18 -3.42 -23.38
CA PHE A 175 5.83 -4.71 -23.62
C PHE A 175 7.22 -4.49 -24.21
N ALA A 176 8.21 -5.16 -23.63
CA ALA A 176 9.60 -5.15 -24.08
C ALA A 176 10.27 -6.49 -23.75
N PRO A 177 11.42 -6.82 -24.37
CA PRO A 177 12.13 -8.05 -24.07
C PRO A 177 12.42 -8.21 -22.58
N ALA A 178 12.18 -9.42 -22.06
CA ALA A 178 12.32 -9.74 -20.63
C ALA A 178 13.72 -9.39 -20.09
N VAL A 179 14.77 -9.56 -20.90
CA VAL A 179 16.14 -9.19 -20.54
C VAL A 179 16.31 -7.71 -20.18
N ASP A 180 15.46 -6.83 -20.70
CA ASP A 180 15.49 -5.40 -20.42
C ASP A 180 14.56 -5.04 -19.26
N VAL A 181 13.37 -5.62 -19.24
CA VAL A 181 12.33 -5.37 -18.23
C VAL A 181 12.70 -5.95 -16.86
N LEU A 182 13.38 -7.10 -16.83
CA LEU A 182 13.77 -7.79 -15.60
C LEU A 182 15.08 -7.29 -15.00
N ARG A 183 15.77 -6.36 -15.66
CA ARG A 183 16.92 -5.70 -15.05
C ARG A 183 16.47 -5.03 -13.75
N PRO A 184 17.32 -5.01 -12.71
CA PRO A 184 17.12 -4.08 -11.62
C PRO A 184 16.89 -2.72 -12.26
N SER A 185 15.81 -2.02 -11.88
CA SER A 185 15.65 -0.65 -12.34
C SER A 185 16.97 0.04 -12.00
N ARG A 186 17.62 0.63 -13.02
CA ARG A 186 18.52 1.75 -12.75
C ARG A 186 17.74 2.64 -11.80
N PRO A 187 18.32 3.20 -10.73
CA PRO A 187 17.61 4.18 -9.93
C PRO A 187 16.88 5.08 -10.92
N GLY A 188 15.55 4.95 -10.92
CA GLY A 188 14.72 5.71 -11.86
C GLY A 188 15.12 7.17 -11.65
N PRO A 189 15.08 8.02 -12.68
CA PRO A 189 15.42 9.42 -12.49
C PRO A 189 14.76 9.88 -11.20
N THR A 190 15.57 10.23 -10.20
CA THR A 190 15.10 10.82 -8.95
C THR A 190 14.09 11.84 -9.38
N SER A 191 12.84 11.75 -8.90
CA SER A 191 11.74 12.59 -9.37
C SER A 191 12.25 14.03 -9.57
N GLN A 192 12.52 14.42 -10.81
CA GLN A 192 13.04 15.77 -11.11
C GLN A 192 11.89 16.77 -11.19
N SER A 193 10.68 16.25 -11.27
CA SER A 193 9.44 16.96 -10.99
C SER A 193 9.06 16.72 -9.52
N PRO A 194 8.74 17.75 -8.74
CA PRO A 194 8.09 17.58 -7.45
C PRO A 194 6.81 16.77 -7.66
N THR A 195 6.58 15.76 -6.82
CA THR A 195 5.23 15.18 -6.69
C THR A 195 4.39 16.22 -5.96
N GLU A 196 3.71 17.08 -6.71
CA GLU A 196 2.68 17.96 -6.13
C GLU A 196 1.46 17.10 -5.81
N HIS A 197 1.40 16.62 -4.57
CA HIS A 197 0.12 16.29 -3.97
C HIS A 197 -0.64 17.60 -3.75
N ARG A 198 -1.45 18.02 -4.72
CA ARG A 198 -2.59 18.88 -4.39
C ARG A 198 -3.63 17.98 -3.75
N GLU A 199 -3.70 18.01 -2.43
CA GLU A 199 -4.93 17.58 -1.76
C GLU A 199 -6.07 18.30 -2.47
N ALA A 200 -7.12 17.56 -2.85
CA ALA A 200 -8.27 18.16 -3.52
C ALA A 200 -8.77 19.31 -2.65
N GLU A 201 -8.47 20.55 -3.07
CA GLU A 201 -8.87 21.76 -2.39
C GLU A 201 -10.39 21.77 -2.37
N GLY A 202 -10.94 21.63 -1.17
CA GLY A 202 -12.36 21.60 -0.95
C GLY A 202 -12.67 22.30 0.35
N PRO A 203 -13.96 22.50 0.65
CA PRO A 203 -14.34 23.31 1.79
C PRO A 203 -13.74 22.78 3.10
N CYS A 204 -13.26 23.68 3.95
CA CYS A 204 -12.57 23.31 5.19
C CYS A 204 -13.00 24.14 6.40
N HIS A 205 -12.75 23.59 7.59
CA HIS A 205 -13.02 24.21 8.88
C HIS A 205 -11.72 24.34 9.68
N VAL A 206 -11.51 25.50 10.29
CA VAL A 206 -10.45 25.70 11.30
C VAL A 206 -10.92 25.15 12.64
N TYR A 207 -10.00 24.61 13.43
CA TYR A 207 -10.29 24.00 14.72
C TYR A 207 -9.16 24.22 15.74
N VAL A 208 -9.52 24.06 17.01
CA VAL A 208 -8.61 23.93 18.15
C VAL A 208 -8.97 22.62 18.85
N LEU A 209 -8.03 21.68 18.93
CA LEU A 209 -8.15 20.51 19.79
C LEU A 209 -7.54 20.83 21.15
N ALA A 210 -8.13 20.32 22.23
CA ALA A 210 -7.55 20.37 23.57
C ALA A 210 -7.35 18.95 24.11
N LEU A 211 -6.18 18.72 24.70
CA LEU A 211 -5.87 17.47 25.37
C LEU A 211 -6.49 17.48 26.78
N SER A 212 -7.29 16.47 27.10
CA SER A 212 -7.81 16.25 28.44
C SER A 212 -6.69 15.86 29.40
N GLY A 213 -6.90 16.12 30.69
CA GLY A 213 -5.91 15.84 31.74
C GLY A 213 -5.10 17.06 32.15
N LYS A 214 -4.19 16.87 33.11
CA LYS A 214 -3.37 17.96 33.66
C LYS A 214 -2.12 18.16 32.80
N PRO A 215 -1.89 19.36 32.21
CA PRO A 215 -0.71 19.61 31.38
C PRO A 215 0.61 19.29 32.05
N GLY A 216 0.75 19.59 33.35
CA GLY A 216 1.99 19.36 34.06
C GLY A 216 2.35 17.87 34.22
N ILE A 217 1.38 16.97 34.18
CA ILE A 217 1.64 15.52 34.13
C ILE A 217 2.14 15.14 32.74
N PHE A 218 1.48 15.63 31.68
CA PHE A 218 1.82 15.29 30.30
C PHE A 218 3.20 15.81 29.88
N LEU A 219 3.51 17.06 30.25
CA LEU A 219 4.77 17.72 29.91
C LEU A 219 5.90 17.39 30.90
N ASN A 220 5.61 16.63 31.97
CA ASN A 220 6.51 16.45 33.11
C ASN A 220 7.03 17.79 33.65
N ASP A 221 6.14 18.79 33.72
CA ASP A 221 6.43 20.16 34.13
C ASP A 221 5.35 20.63 35.13
N PRO A 222 5.59 20.53 36.44
CA PRO A 222 4.63 20.92 37.47
C PRO A 222 4.21 22.40 37.41
N SER A 223 4.96 23.26 36.71
CA SER A 223 4.64 24.68 36.53
C SER A 223 3.67 24.94 35.38
N ALA A 224 3.46 23.97 34.49
CA ALA A 224 2.56 24.13 33.35
C ALA A 224 1.11 24.42 33.80
N ARG A 225 0.54 25.53 33.30
CA ARG A 225 -0.84 25.98 33.52
C ARG A 225 -1.54 26.16 32.18
N GLY A 226 -2.87 26.13 32.18
CA GLY A 226 -3.69 26.26 30.97
C GLY A 226 -4.07 24.91 30.34
N LYS A 227 -4.18 24.87 29.02
CA LYS A 227 -4.54 23.70 28.21
C LYS A 227 -3.46 23.42 27.18
N ILE A 228 -3.17 22.14 26.96
CA ILE A 228 -2.38 21.71 25.81
C ILE A 228 -3.33 21.65 24.62
N ILE A 229 -3.04 22.44 23.60
CA ILE A 229 -3.89 22.55 22.43
C ILE A 229 -3.12 22.26 21.14
N LYS A 230 -3.87 21.88 20.12
CA LYS A 230 -3.43 21.79 18.74
C LYS A 230 -4.28 22.69 17.87
N ALA A 231 -3.62 23.55 17.10
CA ALA A 231 -4.23 24.35 16.04
C ALA A 231 -4.27 23.56 14.72
N GLY A 232 -5.31 23.77 13.91
CA GLY A 232 -5.26 23.40 12.50
C GLY A 232 -6.53 23.63 11.71
N PHE A 233 -6.54 23.20 10.45
CA PHE A 233 -7.75 23.13 9.62
C PHE A 233 -7.91 21.75 8.96
N SER A 234 -9.16 21.37 8.67
CA SER A 234 -9.54 20.07 8.09
C SER A 234 -10.91 20.18 7.44
N LYS A 235 -11.23 19.27 6.51
CA LYS A 235 -12.61 19.10 6.02
C LYS A 235 -13.55 18.59 7.11
N ALA A 236 -13.03 17.75 8.01
CA ALA A 236 -13.74 17.16 9.14
C ALA A 236 -12.86 17.27 10.41
N PRO A 237 -13.09 18.27 11.28
CA PRO A 237 -12.42 18.39 12.58
C PRO A 237 -12.58 17.17 13.50
N GLU A 238 -13.75 16.51 13.51
CA GLU A 238 -13.99 15.32 14.34
C GLU A 238 -13.15 14.11 13.88
N ASP A 239 -13.10 13.83 12.57
CA ASP A 239 -12.23 12.76 12.03
C ASP A 239 -10.76 13.01 12.39
N ARG A 240 -10.35 14.29 12.42
CA ARG A 240 -8.99 14.67 12.81
C ARG A 240 -8.75 14.44 14.30
N ARG A 241 -9.70 14.77 15.16
CA ARG A 241 -9.67 14.42 16.60
C ARG A 241 -9.51 12.90 16.78
N GLU A 242 -10.29 12.09 16.07
CA GLU A 242 -10.19 10.63 16.12
C GLU A 242 -8.84 10.12 15.64
N ALA A 243 -8.33 10.66 14.53
CA ALA A 243 -7.00 10.33 14.03
C ALA A 243 -5.89 10.61 15.06
N HIS A 244 -5.98 11.73 15.79
CA HIS A 244 -5.03 12.02 16.87
C HIS A 244 -5.17 11.04 18.05
N ASN A 245 -6.40 10.69 18.44
CA ASN A 245 -6.64 9.75 19.53
C ASN A 245 -6.19 8.31 19.21
N ARG A 246 -6.17 7.89 17.94
CA ARG A 246 -5.63 6.57 17.53
C ARG A 246 -4.15 6.38 17.85
N HIS A 247 -3.40 7.47 18.02
CA HIS A 247 -1.96 7.45 18.31
C HIS A 247 -1.63 7.68 19.79
N ILE A 248 -2.65 7.93 20.64
CA ILE A 248 -2.47 8.07 22.09
C ILE A 248 -2.85 6.75 22.75
N PRO A 249 -2.00 6.20 23.66
CA PRO A 249 -2.35 5.01 24.43
C PRO A 249 -3.63 5.22 25.24
N VAL A 250 -4.40 4.15 25.44
CA VAL A 250 -5.59 4.18 26.30
C VAL A 250 -5.20 4.68 27.70
N GLY A 251 -5.81 5.78 28.14
CA GLY A 251 -5.43 6.46 29.37
C GLY A 251 -6.21 7.76 29.62
N PRO A 252 -5.76 8.59 30.58
CA PRO A 252 -6.48 9.81 30.99
C PRO A 252 -6.38 10.97 29.99
N PHE A 253 -5.50 10.86 28.99
CA PHE A 253 -5.25 11.88 27.97
C PHE A 253 -5.99 11.55 26.69
N GLN A 254 -6.83 12.46 26.23
CA GLN A 254 -7.60 12.35 24.99
C GLN A 254 -7.78 13.73 24.36
N TRP A 255 -7.65 13.82 23.05
CA TRP A 255 -7.97 15.02 22.30
C TRP A 255 -9.48 15.20 22.17
N ASN A 256 -9.94 16.43 22.41
CA ASN A 256 -11.31 16.86 22.25
C ASN A 256 -11.34 18.09 21.34
N VAL A 257 -12.38 18.22 20.51
CA VAL A 257 -12.61 19.48 19.79
C VAL A 257 -13.02 20.53 20.82
N LEU A 258 -12.14 21.51 21.06
CA LEU A 258 -12.44 22.64 21.93
C LEU A 258 -13.22 23.70 21.15
N LYS A 259 -12.80 23.95 19.91
CA LYS A 259 -13.43 24.89 18.98
C LYS A 259 -13.33 24.37 17.56
N SER A 260 -14.37 24.56 16.76
CA SER A 260 -14.28 24.45 15.30
C SER A 260 -15.33 25.36 14.66
N THR A 261 -15.08 25.85 13.44
CA THR A 261 -16.11 26.61 12.73
C THR A 261 -17.31 25.74 12.38
N GLU A 262 -17.11 24.43 12.23
CA GLU A 262 -18.17 23.43 12.10
C GLU A 262 -19.05 23.35 13.36
N ALA A 263 -18.45 23.25 14.55
CA ALA A 263 -19.19 23.20 15.83
C ALA A 263 -19.93 24.51 16.13
N GLU A 264 -19.46 25.64 15.59
CA GLU A 264 -20.18 26.93 15.62
C GLU A 264 -21.27 27.05 14.54
N GLY A 265 -21.47 26.03 13.70
CA GLY A 265 -22.47 26.03 12.62
C GLY A 265 -22.16 27.01 11.48
N ARG A 266 -20.90 27.44 11.35
CA ARG A 266 -20.47 28.35 10.27
C ARG A 266 -20.28 27.57 8.97
N THR A 267 -20.53 28.24 7.85
CA THR A 267 -20.18 27.72 6.52
C THR A 267 -18.69 27.43 6.45
N ALA A 268 -18.33 26.29 5.87
CA ALA A 268 -16.95 25.93 5.59
C ALA A 268 -16.27 27.02 4.74
N PHE A 269 -14.99 27.27 5.00
CA PHE A 269 -14.20 28.11 4.11
C PHE A 269 -14.09 27.47 2.73
N PRO A 270 -14.15 28.24 1.62
CA PRO A 270 -14.21 27.67 0.27
C PRO A 270 -13.03 26.78 -0.10
N GLY A 271 -11.83 27.06 0.42
CA GLY A 271 -10.63 26.32 0.07
C GLY A 271 -9.48 26.49 1.07
N SER A 272 -8.31 25.97 0.68
CA SER A 272 -7.14 25.88 1.56
C SER A 272 -6.52 27.23 1.91
N ILE A 273 -6.74 28.26 1.08
CA ILE A 273 -6.20 29.62 1.27
C ILE A 273 -6.75 30.24 2.55
N GLN A 274 -8.07 30.26 2.70
CA GLN A 274 -8.75 30.78 3.90
C GLN A 274 -8.43 29.94 5.13
N GLY A 275 -8.41 28.60 4.98
CA GLY A 275 -8.03 27.69 6.07
C GLY A 275 -6.62 27.95 6.59
N LYS A 276 -5.64 28.16 5.69
CA LYS A 276 -4.26 28.52 6.02
C LYS A 276 -4.16 29.91 6.64
N ALA A 277 -4.89 30.89 6.13
CA ALA A 277 -4.91 32.23 6.69
C ALA A 277 -5.46 32.22 8.13
N ALA A 278 -6.56 31.50 8.37
CA ALA A 278 -7.13 31.30 9.68
C ALA A 278 -6.17 30.57 10.64
N GLU A 279 -5.58 29.46 10.21
CA GLU A 279 -4.60 28.69 10.99
C GLU A 279 -3.37 29.54 11.33
N ALA A 280 -2.83 30.29 10.36
CA ALA A 280 -1.67 31.14 10.57
C ALA A 280 -1.95 32.26 11.58
N ALA A 281 -3.12 32.90 11.51
CA ALA A 281 -3.52 33.91 12.49
C ALA A 281 -3.71 33.31 13.89
N LEU A 282 -4.26 32.10 13.97
CA LEU A 282 -4.41 31.37 15.23
C LEU A 282 -3.03 31.08 15.85
N ILE A 283 -2.12 30.51 15.07
CA ILE A 283 -0.74 30.20 15.47
C ILE A 283 0.00 31.47 15.89
N ALA A 284 -0.16 32.58 15.16
CA ALA A 284 0.55 33.83 15.48
C ALA A 284 0.18 34.38 16.87
N VAL A 285 -1.09 34.30 17.28
CA VAL A 285 -1.51 34.71 18.63
C VAL A 285 -1.00 33.72 19.68
N LEU A 286 -1.10 32.40 19.42
CA LEU A 286 -0.64 31.38 20.35
C LEU A 286 0.88 31.37 20.55
N ASP A 287 1.65 31.72 19.53
CA ASP A 287 3.10 31.83 19.61
C ASP A 287 3.54 33.09 20.35
N ARG A 288 2.79 34.19 20.19
CA ARG A 288 3.05 35.46 20.88
C ARG A 288 2.69 35.41 22.37
N ASP A 289 1.50 34.91 22.69
CA ASP A 289 0.89 35.06 24.03
C ASP A 289 0.73 33.71 24.77
N GLY A 290 1.04 32.59 24.12
CA GLY A 290 1.09 31.26 24.72
C GLY A 290 2.53 30.73 24.83
N ARG A 291 2.66 29.42 25.06
CA ARG A 291 3.94 28.70 25.03
C ARG A 291 3.90 27.65 23.94
N SER A 292 4.73 27.82 22.91
CA SER A 292 4.90 26.82 21.86
C SER A 292 5.48 25.51 22.42
N LEU A 293 4.88 24.39 22.03
CA LEU A 293 5.33 23.02 22.29
C LEU A 293 5.84 22.35 21.02
N GLY A 294 5.94 23.12 19.92
CA GLY A 294 6.40 22.68 18.61
C GLY A 294 5.34 22.92 17.52
N ARG A 295 5.70 23.74 16.53
CA ARG A 295 4.92 24.16 15.34
C ARG A 295 3.42 24.37 15.59
N GLU A 296 2.65 23.30 15.66
CA GLU A 296 1.19 23.28 15.73
C GLU A 296 0.61 23.01 17.13
N PHE A 297 1.45 22.79 18.14
CA PHE A 297 1.06 22.50 19.53
C PHE A 297 1.46 23.62 20.49
N PHE A 298 0.58 23.96 21.43
CA PHE A 298 0.77 25.07 22.36
C PHE A 298 0.24 24.73 23.76
N LEU A 299 0.80 25.37 24.77
CA LEU A 299 0.23 25.49 26.11
C LEU A 299 -0.30 26.92 26.24
N ALA A 300 -1.61 27.07 26.44
CA ALA A 300 -2.25 28.40 26.51
C ALA A 300 -3.38 28.44 27.54
N GLU A 301 -3.62 29.62 28.10
CA GLU A 301 -4.79 29.88 28.95
C GLU A 301 -6.03 30.21 28.11
N ASP A 302 -7.22 30.05 28.69
CA ASP A 302 -8.48 30.18 27.96
C ASP A 302 -8.65 31.55 27.28
N GLY A 303 -8.23 32.65 27.92
CA GLY A 303 -8.28 33.98 27.30
C GLY A 303 -7.46 34.07 26.01
N VAL A 304 -6.23 33.54 26.02
CA VAL A 304 -5.35 33.51 24.84
C VAL A 304 -5.94 32.65 23.72
N ILE A 305 -6.60 31.54 24.08
CA ILE A 305 -7.28 30.66 23.12
C ILE A 305 -8.46 31.38 22.46
N GLU A 306 -9.26 32.15 23.21
CA GLU A 306 -10.37 32.94 22.66
C GLU A 306 -9.88 34.06 21.73
N ASP A 307 -8.82 34.76 22.11
CA ASP A 307 -8.21 35.81 21.30
C ASP A 307 -7.67 35.24 19.98
N ALA A 308 -6.95 34.11 20.07
CA ALA A 308 -6.44 33.38 18.90
C ALA A 308 -7.57 32.90 17.99
N TRP A 309 -8.65 32.40 18.58
CA TRP A 309 -9.83 31.96 17.83
C TRP A 309 -10.54 33.10 17.11
N THR A 310 -10.67 34.25 17.76
CA THR A 310 -11.27 35.44 17.16
C THR A 310 -10.44 35.94 15.99
N ALA A 311 -9.11 35.99 16.16
CA ALA A 311 -8.18 36.36 15.09
C ALA A 311 -8.25 35.41 13.89
N ALA A 312 -8.33 34.10 14.14
CA ALA A 312 -8.42 33.08 13.11
C ALA A 312 -9.66 33.23 12.23
N LYS A 313 -10.84 33.43 12.85
CA LYS A 313 -12.10 33.62 12.12
C LYS A 313 -12.05 34.85 11.23
N LYS A 314 -11.57 35.98 11.77
CA LYS A 314 -11.40 37.22 11.02
C LYS A 314 -10.47 37.02 9.81
N ALA A 315 -9.30 36.43 10.02
CA ALA A 315 -8.32 36.21 8.96
C ALA A 315 -8.82 35.26 7.87
N GLY A 316 -9.57 34.22 8.23
CA GLY A 316 -10.20 33.32 7.27
C GLY A 316 -11.30 33.96 6.43
N ASP A 317 -12.06 34.91 7.02
CA ASP A 317 -13.11 35.65 6.31
C ASP A 317 -12.55 36.74 5.37
N GLU A 318 -11.36 37.28 5.67
CA GLU A 318 -10.70 38.36 4.90
C GLU A 318 -9.79 37.86 3.75
N ALA A 319 -9.52 36.55 3.67
CA ALA A 319 -8.60 35.93 2.71
C ALA A 319 -9.28 35.40 1.44
#